data_AF-A0A9D5U0Y5-F1
#
_entry.id   AF-A0A9D5U0Y5-F1
#
_cell.length_a   1.000
_cell.length_b   1.000
_cell.length_c   1.000
_cell.angle_alpha   90.00
_cell.angle_beta   90.00
_cell.angle_gamma   90.00
#
_symmetry.space_group_name_H-M   'P 1'
#
loop_
_entity.id
_entity.type
_entity.pdbx_description
1 polymer ?
#
loop_
_entity_poly.entity_id
_entity_poly.type
_entity_poly.pdbx_seq_one_letter_code
_entity_poly.pdbx_strand_id
1 'polypeptide(L)'
;MRTPRPCAFTLIELLIVVAIISVLAAIAVPNFLTAQVRAKVARAESDMHELGTGLEAYYTDHASYPLEDGYWGVDFKAFVRLTTPVKYLSSMPIDAFNTRMTPDTDIGFYNIGTGSTRMTGATPNTDRDVYVIASYGPDLSDDTHYIMYFPRTNNACPYDISNGVMSRGDIYRLSPSTVGMWAANFRAAANPRNWPNP
;
A
#
# COMPACT_ATOMS: atom_id res chain seq x y z
N MET A 1 7.08 -66.01 19.48
CA MET A 1 6.95 -64.54 19.42
C MET A 1 5.82 -64.20 18.46
N ARG A 2 4.71 -63.62 18.93
CA ARG A 2 3.57 -63.23 18.07
C ARG A 2 3.71 -61.75 17.77
N THR A 3 4.09 -61.40 16.55
CA THR A 3 4.20 -60.00 16.13
C THR A 3 2.79 -59.38 16.04
N PRO A 4 2.55 -58.19 16.61
CA PRO A 4 1.26 -57.50 16.48
C PRO A 4 0.94 -57.31 15.00
N ARG A 5 -0.30 -57.61 14.59
CA ARG A 5 -0.75 -57.33 13.21
C ARG A 5 -1.01 -55.83 13.07
N PRO A 6 -0.55 -55.18 11.99
CA PRO A 6 -0.91 -53.79 11.74
C PRO A 6 -2.42 -53.69 11.53
N CYS A 7 -3.07 -52.76 12.23
CA CYS A 7 -4.48 -52.46 12.05
C CYS A 7 -4.69 -51.89 10.64
N ALA A 8 -5.54 -52.54 9.84
CA ALA A 8 -5.90 -52.06 8.52
C ALA A 8 -6.91 -50.91 8.65
N PHE A 9 -6.64 -49.79 7.98
CA PHE A 9 -7.52 -48.61 7.95
C PHE A 9 -8.72 -48.87 7.06
N THR A 10 -9.92 -48.48 7.48
CA THR A 10 -11.12 -48.69 6.66
C THR A 10 -11.32 -47.53 5.66
N LEU A 11 -11.85 -47.85 4.48
CA LEU A 11 -12.15 -46.85 3.44
C LEU A 11 -13.22 -45.85 3.94
N ILE A 12 -14.14 -46.32 4.79
CA ILE A 12 -15.18 -45.48 5.40
C ILE A 12 -14.62 -44.50 6.45
N GLU A 13 -13.62 -44.91 7.25
CA GLU A 13 -12.92 -44.00 8.16
C GLU A 13 -12.23 -42.87 7.39
N LEU A 14 -11.55 -43.20 6.29
CA LEU A 14 -10.91 -42.18 5.46
C LEU A 14 -11.93 -41.22 4.86
N LEU A 15 -13.06 -41.74 4.39
CA LEU A 15 -14.13 -40.98 3.74
C LEU A 15 -14.77 -39.97 4.71
N ILE A 16 -15.03 -40.38 5.95
CA ILE A 16 -15.59 -39.48 6.98
C ILE A 16 -14.58 -38.37 7.33
N VAL A 17 -13.29 -38.71 7.44
CA VAL A 17 -12.24 -37.73 7.77
C VAL A 17 -12.13 -36.65 6.69
N VAL A 18 -12.07 -37.03 5.41
CA VAL A 18 -12.00 -36.04 4.32
C VAL A 18 -13.28 -35.23 4.19
N ALA A 19 -14.44 -35.82 4.51
CA ALA A 19 -15.72 -35.10 4.53
C ALA A 19 -15.77 -34.02 5.63
N ILE A 20 -15.21 -34.30 6.81
CA ILE A 20 -15.14 -33.30 7.89
C ILE A 20 -14.13 -32.20 7.54
N ILE A 21 -12.95 -32.56 7.02
CA ILE A 21 -11.92 -31.58 6.64
C ILE A 21 -12.43 -30.66 5.53
N SER A 22 -13.19 -31.17 4.55
CA SER A 22 -13.72 -30.34 3.46
C SER A 22 -14.72 -29.28 3.94
N VAL A 23 -15.59 -29.64 4.89
CA VAL A 23 -16.54 -28.69 5.50
C VAL A 23 -15.82 -27.62 6.31
N LEU A 24 -14.82 -28.01 7.11
CA LEU A 24 -14.01 -27.06 7.88
C LEU A 24 -13.22 -26.12 6.97
N ALA A 25 -12.58 -26.66 5.92
CA ALA A 25 -11.83 -25.87 4.95
C ALA A 25 -12.72 -24.87 4.20
N ALA A 26 -13.94 -25.26 3.82
CA ALA A 26 -14.88 -24.39 3.11
C ALA A 26 -15.23 -23.10 3.90
N ILE A 27 -15.27 -23.18 5.24
CA ILE A 27 -15.52 -22.01 6.10
C ILE A 27 -14.23 -21.27 6.44
N ALA A 28 -13.15 -22.00 6.70
CA ALA A 28 -11.89 -21.42 7.17
C ALA A 28 -11.14 -20.65 6.08
N VAL A 29 -11.10 -21.16 4.85
CA VAL A 29 -10.33 -20.57 3.74
C VAL A 29 -10.75 -19.13 3.40
N PRO A 30 -12.04 -18.81 3.14
CA PRO A 30 -12.41 -17.42 2.80
C PRO A 30 -12.15 -16.43 3.94
N ASN A 31 -12.34 -16.86 5.19
CA ASN A 31 -12.04 -16.04 6.36
C ASN A 31 -10.52 -15.80 6.49
N PHE A 32 -9.71 -16.83 6.27
CA PHE A 32 -8.25 -16.71 6.28
C PHE A 32 -7.74 -15.74 5.20
N LEU A 33 -8.27 -15.83 3.97
CA LEU A 33 -7.91 -14.91 2.88
C LEU A 33 -8.27 -13.46 3.24
N THR A 34 -9.46 -13.23 3.80
CA THR A 34 -9.91 -11.91 4.28
C THR A 34 -8.97 -11.37 5.36
N ALA A 35 -8.59 -12.19 6.34
CA ALA A 35 -7.66 -11.81 7.40
C ALA A 35 -6.26 -11.49 6.85
N GLN A 36 -5.79 -12.25 5.85
CA GLN A 36 -4.52 -12.01 5.20
C GLN A 36 -4.47 -10.66 4.49
N VAL A 37 -5.55 -10.28 3.76
CA VAL A 37 -5.64 -8.97 3.11
C VAL A 37 -5.59 -7.84 4.14
N ARG A 38 -6.37 -7.94 5.23
CA ARG A 38 -6.34 -6.93 6.31
C ARG A 38 -4.97 -6.80 6.96
N ALA A 39 -4.27 -7.91 7.16
CA ALA A 39 -2.90 -7.90 7.67
C ALA A 39 -1.92 -7.19 6.71
N LYS A 40 -2.08 -7.38 5.40
CA LYS A 40 -1.29 -6.66 4.39
C LYS A 40 -1.60 -5.17 4.37
N VAL A 41 -2.87 -4.76 4.48
CA VAL A 41 -3.27 -3.34 4.59
C VAL A 41 -2.63 -2.70 5.82
N ALA A 42 -2.76 -3.33 6.99
CA ALA A 42 -2.17 -2.83 8.23
C ALA A 42 -0.63 -2.72 8.15
N ARG A 43 0.02 -3.69 7.49
CA ARG A 43 1.46 -3.61 7.20
C ARG A 43 1.80 -2.42 6.31
N ALA A 44 1.06 -2.25 5.21
CA ALA A 44 1.29 -1.15 4.29
C ALA A 44 1.14 0.22 4.97
N GLU A 45 0.11 0.40 5.78
CA GLU A 45 -0.10 1.62 6.56
C GLU A 45 1.05 1.88 7.56
N SER A 46 1.55 0.82 8.22
CA SER A 46 2.68 0.90 9.15
C SER A 46 3.98 1.27 8.44
N ASP A 47 4.27 0.63 7.31
CA ASP A 47 5.48 0.88 6.51
C ASP A 47 5.47 2.31 5.95
N MET A 48 4.32 2.76 5.42
CA MET A 48 4.15 4.14 4.98
C MET A 48 4.27 5.13 6.13
N HIS A 49 3.87 4.74 7.34
CA HIS A 49 4.07 5.56 8.53
C HIS A 49 5.55 5.76 8.84
N GLU A 50 6.34 4.68 8.86
CA GLU A 50 7.79 4.74 9.07
C GLU A 50 8.48 5.59 8.01
N LEU A 51 8.12 5.40 6.73
CA LEU A 51 8.63 6.21 5.62
C LEU A 51 8.31 7.70 5.79
N GLY A 52 7.06 8.02 6.15
CA GLY A 52 6.65 9.40 6.41
C GLY A 52 7.47 10.02 7.54
N THR A 53 7.66 9.32 8.65
CA THR A 53 8.50 9.81 9.76
C THR A 53 9.95 10.05 9.32
N GLY A 54 10.52 9.17 8.50
CA GLY A 54 11.86 9.36 7.94
C GLY A 54 11.96 10.57 7.01
N LEU A 55 10.94 10.80 6.17
CA LEU A 55 10.86 11.96 5.29
C LEU A 55 10.78 13.27 6.09
N GLU A 56 9.94 13.33 7.12
CA GLU A 56 9.80 14.51 8.00
C GLU A 56 11.10 14.80 8.77
N ALA A 57 11.78 13.76 9.24
CA ALA A 57 13.08 13.91 9.90
C ALA A 57 14.13 14.46 8.91
N TYR A 58 14.17 13.95 7.67
CA TYR A 58 15.06 14.48 6.63
C TYR A 58 14.75 15.94 6.31
N TYR A 59 13.47 16.29 6.19
CA TYR A 59 13.02 17.66 5.93
C TYR A 59 13.43 18.62 7.04
N THR A 60 13.36 18.19 8.30
CA THR A 60 13.80 19.00 9.45
C THR A 60 15.27 19.39 9.34
N ASP A 61 16.12 18.51 8.82
CA ASP A 61 17.56 18.76 8.69
C ASP A 61 17.95 19.50 7.40
N HIS A 62 17.21 19.28 6.31
CA HIS A 62 17.59 19.76 4.97
C HIS A 62 16.66 20.82 4.39
N ALA A 63 15.54 21.12 5.05
CA ALA A 63 14.47 22.02 4.59
C ALA A 63 13.90 21.67 3.20
N SER A 64 14.02 20.40 2.79
CA SER A 64 13.47 19.86 1.55
C SER A 64 13.40 18.34 1.64
N TYR A 65 12.45 17.70 0.96
CA TYR A 65 12.44 16.24 0.83
C TYR A 65 13.54 15.73 -0.11
N PRO A 66 14.00 14.47 0.04
CA PRO A 66 15.13 13.94 -0.71
C PRO A 66 14.82 13.57 -2.18
N LEU A 67 13.60 13.84 -2.64
CA LEU A 67 13.04 13.43 -3.93
C LEU A 67 13.19 14.55 -4.98
N GLU A 68 13.31 14.18 -6.25
CA GLU A 68 13.35 15.15 -7.35
C GLU A 68 11.95 15.79 -7.56
N ASP A 69 11.91 17.11 -7.80
CA ASP A 69 10.66 17.85 -8.04
C ASP A 69 9.89 17.26 -9.24
N GLY A 70 8.63 16.86 -9.04
CA GLY A 70 7.78 16.30 -10.09
C GLY A 70 8.02 14.82 -10.40
N TYR A 71 8.84 14.14 -9.61
CA TYR A 71 9.05 12.70 -9.70
C TYR A 71 7.87 11.91 -9.10
N TRP A 72 7.55 10.77 -9.70
CA TRP A 72 6.61 9.76 -9.21
C TRP A 72 7.15 8.38 -9.55
N GLY A 73 7.22 7.51 -8.55
CA GLY A 73 7.76 6.15 -8.70
C GLY A 73 8.64 5.78 -7.51
N VAL A 74 9.51 4.78 -7.71
CA VAL A 74 10.54 4.40 -6.74
C VAL A 74 11.84 5.17 -6.99
N ASP A 75 12.08 6.23 -6.20
CA ASP A 75 13.33 7.00 -6.28
C ASP A 75 14.44 6.39 -5.41
N PHE A 76 15.21 5.45 -5.98
CA PHE A 76 16.38 4.88 -5.31
C PHE A 76 17.38 5.93 -4.79
N LYS A 77 17.53 7.09 -5.45
CA LYS A 77 18.43 8.14 -4.96
C LYS A 77 17.89 8.78 -3.69
N ALA A 78 16.58 9.02 -3.61
CA ALA A 78 15.94 9.51 -2.41
C ALA A 78 16.09 8.51 -1.24
N PHE A 79 15.96 7.21 -1.51
CA PHE A 79 16.16 6.17 -0.49
C PHE A 79 17.60 6.09 0.03
N VAL A 80 18.59 6.28 -0.86
CA VAL A 80 20.00 6.37 -0.43
C VAL A 80 20.19 7.54 0.54
N ARG A 81 19.58 8.70 0.28
CA ARG A 81 19.64 9.88 1.17
C ARG A 81 18.93 9.67 2.51
N LEU A 82 17.90 8.83 2.55
CA LEU A 82 17.19 8.48 3.78
C LEU A 82 17.92 7.45 4.65
N THR A 83 18.86 6.70 4.08
CA THR A 83 19.58 5.63 4.79
C THR A 83 21.04 5.98 5.05
N THR A 84 21.64 6.85 4.23
CA THR A 84 23.05 7.23 4.29
C THR A 84 23.27 8.69 3.85
N PRO A 85 24.23 9.43 4.46
CA PRO A 85 25.10 9.03 5.56
C PRO A 85 24.44 9.12 6.94
N VAL A 86 23.39 9.93 7.08
CA VAL A 86 22.56 10.00 8.29
C VAL A 86 21.37 9.06 8.11
N LYS A 87 21.09 8.27 9.15
CA LYS A 87 20.08 7.22 9.11
C LYS A 87 18.72 7.77 9.53
N TYR A 88 17.89 8.15 8.57
CA TYR A 88 16.48 8.54 8.78
C TYR A 88 15.53 7.33 8.72
N LEU A 89 15.91 6.30 7.97
CA LEU A 89 15.16 5.05 7.82
C LEU A 89 16.05 3.83 8.15
N SER A 90 15.47 2.79 8.77
CA SER A 90 16.23 1.58 9.10
C SER A 90 16.54 0.69 7.91
N SER A 91 15.55 0.54 7.05
CA SER A 91 15.63 -0.18 5.81
C SER A 91 14.45 0.24 4.95
N MET A 92 14.59 0.12 3.65
CA MET A 92 13.50 0.39 2.73
C MET A 92 12.43 -0.72 2.83
N PRO A 93 11.18 -0.41 3.20
CA PRO A 93 10.13 -1.42 3.31
C PRO A 93 9.61 -1.81 1.93
N ILE A 94 9.29 -3.10 1.78
CA ILE A 94 8.70 -3.69 0.57
C ILE A 94 7.18 -3.58 0.68
N ASP A 95 6.54 -3.04 -0.35
CA ASP A 95 5.09 -2.95 -0.43
C ASP A 95 4.47 -4.35 -0.49
N ALA A 96 3.54 -4.62 0.42
CA ALA A 96 2.83 -5.89 0.56
C ALA A 96 1.89 -6.22 -0.62
N PHE A 97 1.54 -5.22 -1.43
CA PHE A 97 0.65 -5.32 -2.58
C PHE A 97 1.38 -5.19 -3.92
N ASN A 98 2.53 -4.50 -3.97
CA ASN A 98 3.34 -4.44 -5.17
C ASN A 98 4.17 -5.73 -5.38
N THR A 99 3.53 -6.74 -5.96
CA THR A 99 4.13 -8.05 -6.27
C THR A 99 4.55 -8.22 -7.74
N ARG A 100 4.32 -7.18 -8.57
CA ARG A 100 4.62 -7.22 -9.99
C ARG A 100 6.05 -6.75 -10.22
N MET A 101 6.98 -7.67 -10.46
CA MET A 101 8.22 -7.34 -11.16
C MET A 101 7.90 -7.19 -12.65
N THR A 102 7.32 -6.06 -13.02
CA THR A 102 7.24 -5.68 -14.44
C THR A 102 8.60 -5.20 -14.91
N PRO A 103 9.01 -5.48 -16.17
CA PRO A 103 10.32 -5.05 -16.69
C PRO A 103 10.54 -3.53 -16.68
N ASP A 104 9.46 -2.74 -16.66
CA ASP A 104 9.52 -1.29 -16.94
C ASP A 104 9.17 -0.37 -15.76
N THR A 105 8.64 -0.86 -14.64
CA THR A 105 8.39 -0.02 -13.46
C THR A 105 8.39 -0.82 -12.15
N ASP A 106 9.16 -0.28 -11.20
CA ASP A 106 9.10 -0.42 -9.74
C ASP A 106 9.18 -1.82 -9.12
N ILE A 107 10.40 -2.15 -8.66
CA ILE A 107 10.69 -3.19 -7.66
C ILE A 107 9.75 -2.94 -6.47
N GLY A 108 9.11 -4.00 -5.93
CA GLY A 108 8.04 -4.02 -4.92
C GLY A 108 8.16 -3.09 -3.71
N PHE A 109 8.18 -1.80 -3.96
CA PHE A 109 8.44 -0.71 -3.05
C PHE A 109 7.32 0.32 -3.22
N TYR A 110 7.18 1.18 -2.21
CA TYR A 110 6.16 2.21 -2.23
C TYR A 110 6.51 3.28 -3.27
N ASN A 111 5.50 3.69 -4.03
CA ASN A 111 5.60 4.85 -4.91
C ASN A 111 5.66 6.10 -4.03
N ILE A 112 6.64 6.97 -4.27
CA ILE A 112 6.76 8.25 -3.56
C ILE A 112 6.87 9.38 -4.58
N GLY A 113 6.12 10.46 -4.34
CA GLY A 113 6.20 11.67 -5.15
C GLY A 113 6.31 12.94 -4.32
N THR A 114 6.96 13.94 -4.90
CA THR A 114 7.08 15.31 -4.37
C THR A 114 6.85 16.34 -5.46
N GLY A 115 6.33 17.52 -5.08
CA GLY A 115 6.42 18.73 -5.89
C GLY A 115 5.14 19.19 -6.59
N SER A 116 5.13 20.48 -6.91
CA SER A 116 3.94 21.32 -7.04
C SER A 116 3.47 21.72 -8.43
N THR A 117 4.00 21.15 -9.50
CA THR A 117 3.53 21.52 -10.87
C THR A 117 2.70 20.43 -11.52
N ARG A 118 2.74 19.21 -10.98
CA ARG A 118 1.87 18.12 -11.41
C ARG A 118 0.92 17.71 -10.29
N MET A 119 1.45 17.49 -9.08
CA MET A 119 0.68 17.02 -7.93
C MET A 119 0.03 18.12 -7.10
N THR A 120 0.03 19.38 -7.50
CA THR A 120 -0.54 20.43 -6.63
C THR A 120 -0.83 21.60 -7.55
N GLY A 121 -2.05 22.14 -7.55
CA GLY A 121 -2.27 23.47 -8.11
C GLY A 121 -1.70 24.57 -7.19
N ALA A 122 -0.54 24.34 -6.57
CA ALA A 122 0.04 25.26 -5.59
C ALA A 122 1.01 26.22 -6.30
N THR A 123 1.03 27.43 -5.76
CA THR A 123 1.70 28.59 -6.33
C THR A 123 3.22 28.48 -6.19
N PRO A 124 3.98 28.90 -7.22
CA PRO A 124 5.44 28.76 -7.26
C PRO A 124 6.09 29.50 -6.10
N ASN A 125 6.48 28.78 -5.04
CA ASN A 125 7.48 29.08 -3.99
C ASN A 125 7.15 28.53 -2.57
N THR A 126 6.10 27.72 -2.36
CA THR A 126 5.75 27.11 -1.04
C THR A 126 5.72 25.57 -1.06
N ASP A 127 6.47 24.98 -1.98
CA ASP A 127 5.93 23.93 -2.84
C ASP A 127 6.82 22.66 -2.95
N ARG A 128 7.89 22.63 -2.16
CA ARG A 128 8.82 21.50 -1.99
C ARG A 128 8.55 20.71 -0.69
N ASP A 129 7.48 21.07 0.00
CA ASP A 129 7.26 20.74 1.41
C ASP A 129 6.13 19.72 1.58
N VAL A 130 5.76 19.03 0.49
CA VAL A 130 4.74 17.98 0.50
C VAL A 130 5.22 16.69 -0.16
N TYR A 131 4.84 15.56 0.42
CA TYR A 131 5.05 14.23 -0.16
C TYR A 131 3.75 13.43 -0.21
N VAL A 132 3.72 12.46 -1.14
CA VAL A 132 2.69 11.42 -1.21
C VAL A 132 3.38 10.07 -1.31
N ILE A 133 2.91 9.10 -0.52
CA ILE A 133 3.32 7.69 -0.58
C ILE A 133 2.08 6.89 -1.01
N ALA A 134 2.25 5.95 -1.94
CA ALA A 134 1.17 5.09 -2.42
C ALA A 134 1.56 3.61 -2.44
N SER A 135 0.55 2.77 -2.22
CA SER A 135 0.57 1.32 -2.40
C SER A 135 -0.68 0.89 -3.16
N TYR A 136 -0.57 -0.05 -4.10
CA TYR A 136 -1.68 -0.52 -4.95
C TYR A 136 -2.88 -1.08 -4.18
N GLY A 137 -2.68 -1.53 -2.94
CA GLY A 137 -3.78 -2.05 -2.15
C GLY A 137 -4.36 -3.37 -2.70
N PRO A 138 -5.55 -3.80 -2.22
CA PRO A 138 -6.02 -5.18 -2.42
C PRO A 138 -6.41 -5.59 -3.84
N ASP A 139 -6.71 -4.66 -4.74
CA ASP A 139 -7.07 -4.98 -6.13
C ASP A 139 -5.85 -5.17 -7.05
N LEU A 140 -4.66 -4.78 -6.59
CA LEU A 140 -3.40 -4.86 -7.33
C LEU A 140 -3.45 -4.08 -8.67
N SER A 141 -4.36 -3.11 -8.78
CA SER A 141 -4.41 -2.17 -9.88
C SER A 141 -3.42 -1.05 -9.59
N ASP A 142 -2.83 -0.45 -10.65
CA ASP A 142 -2.08 0.79 -10.47
C ASP A 142 -3.00 1.95 -10.80
N ASP A 143 -3.70 2.44 -9.76
CA ASP A 143 -4.52 3.66 -9.86
C ASP A 143 -3.73 4.90 -9.37
N THR A 144 -2.43 4.72 -9.11
CA THR A 144 -1.62 5.72 -8.43
C THR A 144 -1.32 6.91 -9.33
N HIS A 145 -1.42 6.72 -10.65
CA HIS A 145 -1.31 7.78 -11.64
C HIS A 145 -2.33 8.92 -11.44
N TYR A 146 -3.47 8.64 -10.81
CA TYR A 146 -4.53 9.64 -10.60
C TYR A 146 -4.26 10.58 -9.43
N ILE A 147 -3.47 10.17 -8.42
CA ILE A 147 -3.11 11.05 -7.29
C ILE A 147 -2.12 12.14 -7.70
N MET A 148 -1.39 11.91 -8.80
CA MET A 148 -0.43 12.87 -9.35
C MET A 148 -1.05 14.16 -9.85
N TYR A 149 -2.38 14.25 -9.97
CA TYR A 149 -3.10 15.44 -10.42
C TYR A 149 -4.03 15.99 -9.34
N PHE A 150 -3.95 15.47 -8.12
CA PHE A 150 -4.77 15.92 -7.01
C PHE A 150 -4.29 17.29 -6.47
N PRO A 151 -5.16 18.22 -6.05
CA PRO A 151 -6.62 18.22 -6.09
C PRO A 151 -7.18 18.76 -7.41
N ARG A 152 -6.34 18.99 -8.43
CA ARG A 152 -6.77 19.56 -9.72
C ARG A 152 -7.79 18.64 -10.44
N THR A 153 -7.68 17.33 -10.21
CA THR A 153 -8.69 16.34 -10.61
C THR A 153 -9.16 15.56 -9.38
N ASN A 154 -10.44 15.19 -9.36
CA ASN A 154 -11.05 14.30 -8.35
C ASN A 154 -10.91 12.82 -8.75
N ASN A 155 -9.88 12.48 -9.53
CA ASN A 155 -9.76 11.15 -10.12
C ASN A 155 -9.02 10.15 -9.23
N ALA A 156 -8.45 10.61 -8.11
CA ALA A 156 -7.84 9.71 -7.14
C ALA A 156 -8.89 8.70 -6.63
N CYS A 157 -8.51 7.43 -6.57
CA CYS A 157 -9.35 6.36 -6.06
C CYS A 157 -8.72 5.88 -4.73
N PRO A 158 -8.92 6.60 -3.61
CA PRO A 158 -8.30 6.21 -2.35
C PRO A 158 -9.00 4.98 -1.77
N TYR A 159 -8.20 4.17 -1.07
CA TYR A 159 -8.63 2.95 -0.41
C TYR A 159 -9.83 3.19 0.52
N ASP A 160 -10.86 2.35 0.37
CA ASP A 160 -12.10 2.37 1.15
C ASP A 160 -11.98 1.48 2.39
N ILE A 161 -11.88 2.14 3.56
CA ILE A 161 -11.75 1.51 4.87
C ILE A 161 -13.01 0.71 5.26
N SER A 162 -14.19 1.09 4.75
CA SER A 162 -15.47 0.51 5.17
C SER A 162 -15.60 -0.96 4.79
N ASN A 163 -14.97 -1.37 3.68
CA ASN A 163 -15.01 -2.74 3.19
C ASN A 163 -13.74 -3.52 3.54
N GLY A 164 -12.62 -2.88 3.89
CA GLY A 164 -11.44 -3.46 4.55
C GLY A 164 -10.67 -4.56 3.81
N VAL A 165 -11.24 -5.11 2.73
CA VAL A 165 -10.71 -6.22 1.94
C VAL A 165 -11.02 -6.12 0.45
N MET A 166 -12.06 -5.37 0.08
CA MET A 166 -12.39 -5.09 -1.32
C MET A 166 -12.39 -3.57 -1.50
N SER A 167 -11.38 -3.06 -2.18
CA SER A 167 -11.31 -1.67 -2.61
C SER A 167 -10.67 -1.65 -3.98
N ARG A 168 -11.23 -0.86 -4.92
CA ARG A 168 -10.66 -0.65 -6.25
C ARG A 168 -9.72 0.56 -6.27
N GLY A 169 -9.06 0.80 -5.15
CA GLY A 169 -8.39 2.04 -4.88
C GLY A 169 -7.17 1.83 -4.01
N ASP A 170 -6.17 2.66 -4.21
CA ASP A 170 -4.86 2.54 -3.59
C ASP A 170 -4.83 3.11 -2.19
N ILE A 171 -3.90 2.61 -1.40
CA ILE A 171 -3.63 3.14 -0.07
C ILE A 171 -2.66 4.30 -0.22
N TYR A 172 -3.07 5.48 0.23
CA TYR A 172 -2.26 6.70 0.14
C TYR A 172 -1.92 7.25 1.53
N ARG A 173 -0.70 7.77 1.67
CA ARG A 173 -0.28 8.60 2.79
C ARG A 173 0.22 9.93 2.28
N LEU A 174 -0.29 11.01 2.87
CA LEU A 174 0.07 12.38 2.54
C LEU A 174 0.93 12.98 3.65
N SER A 175 1.79 13.95 3.30
CA SER A 175 2.46 14.77 4.30
C SER A 175 1.46 15.55 5.18
N PRO A 176 1.78 15.84 6.46
CA PRO A 176 0.88 16.53 7.37
C PRO A 176 0.42 17.90 6.85
N SER A 177 1.31 18.63 6.15
CA SER A 177 1.03 19.92 5.52
C SER A 177 -0.06 19.85 4.45
N THR A 178 -0.14 18.74 3.70
CA THR A 178 -1.21 18.49 2.72
C THR A 178 -2.57 18.19 3.35
N VAL A 179 -2.63 17.53 4.51
CA VAL A 179 -3.89 17.02 5.09
C VAL A 179 -4.91 18.15 5.33
N GLY A 180 -4.47 19.32 5.78
CA GLY A 180 -5.37 20.46 6.02
C GLY A 180 -6.00 21.03 4.75
N MET A 181 -5.25 21.08 3.65
CA MET A 181 -5.72 21.63 2.37
C MET A 181 -6.54 20.62 1.57
N TRP A 182 -6.26 19.33 1.74
CA TRP A 182 -6.70 18.27 0.84
C TRP A 182 -7.71 17.29 1.46
N ALA A 183 -7.89 17.30 2.78
CA ALA A 183 -8.78 16.37 3.47
C ALA A 183 -10.23 16.40 2.95
N ALA A 184 -10.75 17.56 2.56
CA ALA A 184 -12.11 17.66 2.02
C ALA A 184 -12.26 16.93 0.68
N ASN A 185 -11.28 17.09 -0.21
CA ASN A 185 -11.29 16.50 -1.54
C ASN A 185 -10.95 15.00 -1.49
N PHE A 186 -10.08 14.54 -0.58
CA PHE A 186 -9.79 13.11 -0.42
C PHE A 186 -10.99 12.35 0.12
N ARG A 187 -11.73 12.95 1.07
CA ARG A 187 -12.99 12.37 1.56
C ARG A 187 -14.06 12.31 0.47
N ALA A 188 -14.11 13.30 -0.42
CA ALA A 188 -15.01 13.28 -1.58
C ALA A 188 -14.61 12.23 -2.63
N ALA A 189 -13.31 12.05 -2.85
CA ALA A 189 -12.75 11.04 -3.76
C ALA A 189 -12.88 9.61 -3.21
N ALA A 190 -12.94 9.43 -1.88
CA ALA A 190 -13.17 8.14 -1.24
C ALA A 190 -14.57 7.54 -1.46
N ASN A 191 -15.50 8.27 -2.08
CA ASN A 191 -16.78 7.71 -2.49
C ASN A 191 -16.63 6.92 -3.79
N PRO A 192 -16.81 5.57 -3.79
CA PRO A 192 -16.61 4.74 -4.99
C PRO A 192 -17.53 5.09 -6.16
N ARG A 193 -18.65 5.81 -5.91
CA ARG A 193 -19.54 6.31 -6.98
C ARG A 193 -18.89 7.41 -7.83
N ASN A 194 -17.83 8.03 -7.34
CA ASN A 194 -17.11 9.10 -8.02
C ASN A 194 -15.91 8.58 -8.81
N TRP A 195 -15.61 7.28 -8.73
CA TRP A 195 -14.48 6.69 -9.43
C TRP A 195 -14.77 6.57 -10.92
N PRO A 196 -13.78 6.78 -11.80
CA PRO A 196 -13.94 6.55 -13.22
C PRO A 196 -14.44 5.11 -13.47
N ASN A 197 -15.43 4.97 -14.35
CA ASN A 197 -15.84 3.66 -14.82
C ASN A 197 -14.69 3.04 -15.63
N PRO A 198 -14.44 1.72 -15.49
CA PRO A 198 -13.40 1.03 -16.24
C PRO A 198 -13.64 1.08 -17.75
#